data_AF-A0A096VHJ9-F1
#
_entry.id   AF-A0A096VHJ9-F1
#
_cell.length_a   1.000
_cell.length_b   1.000
_cell.length_c   1.000
_cell.angle_alpha   90.00
_cell.angle_beta   90.00
_cell.angle_gamma   90.00
#
_symmetry.space_group_name_H-M   'P 1'
#
loop_
_entity.id
_entity.type
_entity.pdbx_description
1 polymer ?
#
loop_
_entity_poly.entity_id
_entity_poly.type
_entity_poly.pdbx_seq_one_letter_code
_entity_poly.pdbx_strand_id
1 'polypeptide(L)'
;YPGQQDSSEEQTQQKRKQNQEQDDNTTGDLVVIALGEIIEDFEQFATLNVERIGELIGNRLVQLTNEVNVPQEVIHLIGQGQGAHVAGVAGRQYTRQTGHKLRRITGLDPSKQYSQPDNKLSGLARGDADFVDAIHTSAYGMGVQKRLADVDFYPNGPAAGVPGADNVVEASMRATRYFAESVRPGNERNFPAVAASSYKEYKQNNGYGKRAYMGIATNYDVRGDYMLQ
;
A
#
# COMPACT_ATOMS: atom_id res chain seq x y z
N TYR A 1 -24.74 -24.60 45.48
CA TYR A 1 -24.59 -23.33 44.76
C TYR A 1 -24.15 -23.60 43.33
N PRO A 2 -25.03 -23.52 42.33
CA PRO A 2 -24.58 -23.29 40.96
C PRO A 2 -25.28 -22.04 40.40
N GLY A 3 -24.50 -21.08 39.90
CA GLY A 3 -25.03 -19.88 39.26
C GLY A 3 -24.03 -18.75 39.26
N GLN A 4 -22.96 -18.86 38.45
CA GLN A 4 -22.10 -17.71 38.13
C GLN A 4 -21.15 -17.89 36.92
N GLN A 5 -21.39 -18.86 36.02
CA GLN A 5 -20.54 -19.06 34.82
C GLN A 5 -21.19 -18.70 33.47
N ASP A 6 -22.52 -18.55 33.40
CA ASP A 6 -23.23 -18.31 32.12
C ASP A 6 -23.09 -16.86 31.59
N SER A 7 -23.04 -15.86 32.49
CA SER A 7 -23.11 -14.46 32.08
C SER A 7 -21.87 -13.94 31.38
N SER A 8 -20.69 -14.52 31.63
CA SER A 8 -19.44 -14.09 31.00
C SER A 8 -19.28 -14.59 29.57
N GLU A 9 -19.81 -15.78 29.27
CA GLU A 9 -19.75 -16.35 27.93
C GLU A 9 -20.76 -15.65 27.00
N GLU A 10 -21.97 -15.37 27.49
CA GLU A 10 -22.96 -14.59 26.74
C GLU A 10 -22.47 -13.16 26.44
N GLN A 11 -21.85 -12.49 27.41
CA GLN A 11 -21.26 -11.16 27.20
C GLN A 11 -20.12 -11.20 26.17
N THR A 12 -19.30 -12.26 26.18
CA THR A 12 -18.20 -12.43 25.21
C THR A 12 -18.74 -12.70 23.80
N GLN A 13 -19.81 -13.48 23.68
CA GLN A 13 -20.47 -13.75 22.40
C GLN A 13 -21.20 -12.53 21.85
N GLN A 14 -21.88 -11.75 22.71
CA GLN A 14 -22.51 -10.49 22.31
C GLN A 14 -21.48 -9.46 21.85
N LYS A 15 -20.34 -9.36 22.53
CA LYS A 15 -19.24 -8.45 22.15
C LYS A 15 -18.58 -8.87 20.83
N ARG A 16 -18.45 -10.19 20.57
CA ARG A 16 -17.99 -10.71 19.27
C ARG A 16 -18.97 -10.44 18.15
N LYS A 17 -20.27 -10.59 18.38
CA LYS A 17 -21.32 -10.26 17.40
C LYS A 17 -21.39 -8.77 17.12
N GLN A 18 -21.32 -7.93 18.15
CA GLN A 18 -21.29 -6.48 17.99
C GLN A 18 -20.05 -6.01 17.23
N ASN A 19 -18.87 -6.59 17.51
CA ASN A 19 -17.67 -6.29 16.73
C ASN A 19 -17.80 -6.77 15.27
N GLN A 20 -18.37 -7.95 15.01
CA GLN A 20 -18.62 -8.43 13.65
C GLN A 20 -19.62 -7.56 12.89
N GLU A 21 -20.71 -7.12 13.52
CA GLU A 21 -21.70 -6.21 12.93
C GLU A 21 -21.14 -4.79 12.71
N GLN A 22 -20.14 -4.39 13.50
CA GLN A 22 -19.45 -3.12 13.35
C GLN A 22 -18.38 -3.16 12.24
N ASP A 23 -17.74 -4.32 12.04
CA ASP A 23 -16.79 -4.57 10.95
C ASP A 23 -17.49 -4.75 9.59
N ASP A 24 -18.72 -5.28 9.56
CA ASP A 24 -19.57 -5.37 8.36
C ASP A 24 -20.04 -3.99 7.83
N ASN A 25 -19.83 -2.90 8.61
CA ASN A 25 -20.30 -1.56 8.28
C ASN A 25 -19.25 -0.63 7.61
N THR A 26 -18.02 -1.07 7.39
CA THR A 26 -17.07 -0.30 6.56
C THR A 26 -17.37 -0.48 5.08
N THR A 27 -18.24 0.36 4.54
CA THR A 27 -18.58 0.39 3.11
C THR A 27 -17.61 1.28 2.32
N GLY A 28 -17.22 0.87 1.12
CA GLY A 28 -16.45 1.68 0.19
C GLY A 28 -16.55 1.18 -1.25
N ASP A 29 -16.32 2.06 -2.21
CA ASP A 29 -16.32 1.72 -3.64
C ASP A 29 -14.95 1.21 -4.08
N LEU A 30 -14.90 0.04 -4.71
CA LEU A 30 -13.67 -0.51 -5.31
C LEU A 30 -13.69 -0.32 -6.82
N VAL A 31 -12.86 0.58 -7.33
CA VAL A 31 -12.67 0.80 -8.78
C VAL A 31 -11.37 0.11 -9.22
N VAL A 32 -11.50 -0.83 -10.17
CA VAL A 32 -10.35 -1.57 -10.73
C VAL A 32 -9.94 -0.94 -12.06
N ILE A 33 -8.68 -0.47 -12.15
CA ILE A 33 -8.08 0.00 -13.40
C ILE A 33 -7.18 -1.12 -13.95
N ALA A 34 -7.69 -1.84 -14.96
CA ALA A 34 -7.04 -3.01 -15.53
C ALA A 34 -5.92 -2.67 -16.54
N LEU A 35 -4.86 -1.97 -16.09
CA LEU A 35 -3.71 -1.62 -16.94
C LEU A 35 -3.00 -2.85 -17.54
N GLY A 36 -3.11 -4.02 -16.92
CA GLY A 36 -2.49 -5.25 -17.42
C GLY A 36 -3.09 -5.77 -18.72
N GLU A 37 -4.35 -5.43 -19.04
CA GLU A 37 -5.00 -5.90 -20.29
C GLU A 37 -4.38 -5.28 -21.55
N ILE A 38 -3.66 -4.16 -21.41
CA ILE A 38 -2.99 -3.47 -22.52
C ILE A 38 -1.48 -3.75 -22.56
N ILE A 39 -0.95 -4.58 -21.67
CA ILE A 39 0.47 -4.95 -21.60
C ILE A 39 0.59 -6.42 -22.00
N GLU A 40 0.98 -6.67 -23.24
CA GLU A 40 1.00 -8.01 -23.82
C GLU A 40 2.35 -8.72 -23.62
N ASP A 41 3.43 -7.96 -23.43
CA ASP A 41 4.79 -8.49 -23.34
C ASP A 41 5.70 -7.67 -22.41
N PHE A 42 6.93 -8.17 -22.21
CA PHE A 42 7.92 -7.54 -21.36
C PHE A 42 8.45 -6.20 -21.91
N GLU A 43 8.48 -6.03 -23.23
CA GLU A 43 8.94 -4.77 -23.84
C GLU A 43 7.95 -3.65 -23.54
N GLN A 44 6.65 -3.91 -23.71
CA GLN A 44 5.58 -2.99 -23.33
C GLN A 44 5.59 -2.70 -21.83
N PHE A 45 5.84 -3.72 -20.99
CA PHE A 45 6.00 -3.52 -19.55
C PHE A 45 7.19 -2.60 -19.22
N ALA A 46 8.34 -2.83 -19.84
CA ALA A 46 9.57 -2.10 -19.58
C ALA A 46 9.54 -0.66 -20.12
N THR A 47 8.81 -0.44 -21.22
CA THR A 47 8.66 0.86 -21.89
C THR A 47 7.38 1.59 -21.50
N LEU A 48 6.65 1.08 -20.51
CA LEU A 48 5.38 1.63 -20.07
C LEU A 48 5.53 3.13 -19.74
N ASN A 49 4.76 3.96 -20.42
CA ASN A 49 4.79 5.40 -20.18
C ASN A 49 3.96 5.78 -18.95
N VAL A 50 4.58 5.56 -17.78
CA VAL A 50 4.02 5.83 -16.46
C VAL A 50 3.52 7.27 -16.35
N GLU A 51 4.28 8.25 -16.87
CA GLU A 51 3.90 9.68 -16.81
C GLU A 51 2.59 9.93 -17.54
N ARG A 52 2.49 9.48 -18.80
CA ARG A 52 1.27 9.69 -19.61
C ARG A 52 0.06 9.02 -18.97
N ILE A 53 0.20 7.77 -18.52
CA ILE A 53 -0.92 7.01 -17.93
C ILE A 53 -1.35 7.66 -16.60
N GLY A 54 -0.39 8.02 -15.75
CA GLY A 54 -0.69 8.70 -14.49
C GLY A 54 -1.36 10.05 -14.71
N GLU A 55 -0.91 10.84 -15.69
CA GLU A 55 -1.56 12.11 -16.04
C GLU A 55 -3.01 11.91 -16.50
N LEU A 56 -3.29 10.89 -17.31
CA LEU A 56 -4.65 10.54 -17.73
C LEU A 56 -5.54 10.17 -16.53
N ILE A 57 -5.05 9.32 -15.63
CA ILE A 57 -5.79 8.94 -14.42
C ILE A 57 -6.01 10.15 -13.50
N GLY A 58 -4.98 10.98 -13.31
CA GLY A 58 -5.08 12.22 -12.52
C GLY A 58 -6.17 13.14 -13.06
N ASN A 59 -6.24 13.34 -14.39
CA ASN A 59 -7.30 14.13 -15.01
C ASN A 59 -8.70 13.53 -14.77
N ARG A 60 -8.83 12.20 -14.78
CA ARG A 60 -10.11 11.52 -14.47
C ARG A 60 -10.49 11.69 -13.00
N LEU A 61 -9.54 11.67 -12.08
CA LEU A 61 -9.79 11.96 -10.67
C LEU A 61 -10.29 13.38 -10.47
N VAL A 62 -9.74 14.37 -11.19
CA VAL A 62 -10.26 15.76 -11.16
C VAL A 62 -11.71 15.83 -11.63
N GLN A 63 -12.07 15.10 -12.69
CA GLN A 63 -13.47 15.01 -13.14
C GLN A 63 -14.35 14.34 -12.09
N LEU A 64 -13.89 13.25 -11.48
CA LEU A 64 -14.62 12.55 -10.44
C LEU A 64 -14.94 13.47 -9.24
N THR A 65 -13.97 14.27 -8.80
CA THR A 65 -14.17 15.20 -7.68
C THR A 65 -15.04 16.40 -8.07
N ASN A 66 -14.86 16.97 -9.26
CA ASN A 66 -15.54 18.20 -9.66
C ASN A 66 -16.97 17.96 -10.19
N GLU A 67 -17.19 16.87 -10.92
CA GLU A 67 -18.45 16.61 -11.62
C GLU A 67 -19.37 15.69 -10.81
N VAL A 68 -18.79 14.76 -10.04
CA VAL A 68 -19.54 13.75 -9.27
C VAL A 68 -19.49 14.02 -7.76
N ASN A 69 -18.78 15.08 -7.33
CA ASN A 69 -18.66 15.51 -5.94
C ASN A 69 -18.10 14.43 -4.99
N VAL A 70 -17.20 13.55 -5.50
CA VAL A 70 -16.47 12.63 -4.63
C VAL A 70 -15.42 13.43 -3.85
N PRO A 71 -15.42 13.43 -2.51
CA PRO A 71 -14.40 14.13 -1.73
C PRO A 71 -13.02 13.51 -1.98
N GLN A 72 -11.99 14.32 -2.21
CA GLN A 72 -10.63 13.81 -2.38
C GLN A 72 -10.13 13.09 -1.11
N GLU A 73 -10.64 13.52 0.05
CA GLU A 73 -10.26 13.07 1.38
C GLU A 73 -10.63 11.60 1.64
N VAL A 74 -11.39 10.98 0.73
CA VAL A 74 -11.76 9.56 0.80
C VAL A 74 -11.10 8.73 -0.30
N ILE A 75 -10.32 9.34 -1.20
CA ILE A 75 -9.70 8.63 -2.32
C ILE A 75 -8.37 8.00 -1.89
N HIS A 76 -8.30 6.68 -1.99
CA HIS A 76 -7.08 5.88 -1.77
C HIS A 76 -6.68 5.17 -3.07
N LEU A 77 -5.55 5.56 -3.67
CA LEU A 77 -4.99 4.86 -4.82
C LEU A 77 -4.04 3.75 -4.38
N ILE A 78 -4.18 2.56 -4.97
CA ILE A 78 -3.30 1.42 -4.69
C ILE A 78 -2.73 0.95 -6.03
N GLY A 79 -1.40 0.82 -6.12
CA GLY A 79 -0.74 0.43 -7.35
C GLY A 79 0.33 -0.64 -7.13
N GLN A 80 0.29 -1.72 -7.94
CA GLN A 80 1.28 -2.80 -7.93
C GLN A 80 2.39 -2.55 -8.97
N GLY A 81 3.66 -2.76 -8.61
CA GLY A 81 4.78 -2.68 -9.56
C GLY A 81 4.84 -1.31 -10.25
N GLN A 82 4.71 -1.30 -11.59
CA GLN A 82 4.65 -0.05 -12.37
C GLN A 82 3.40 0.78 -12.05
N GLY A 83 2.30 0.13 -11.65
CA GLY A 83 1.07 0.78 -11.22
C GLY A 83 1.28 1.67 -9.98
N ALA A 84 2.25 1.35 -9.11
CA ALA A 84 2.61 2.20 -7.98
C ALA A 84 3.10 3.57 -8.46
N HIS A 85 3.92 3.57 -9.51
CA HIS A 85 4.44 4.78 -10.13
C HIS A 85 3.36 5.57 -10.86
N VAL A 86 2.46 4.87 -11.54
CA VAL A 86 1.28 5.48 -12.19
C VAL A 86 0.42 6.19 -11.14
N ALA A 87 0.18 5.57 -9.98
CA ALA A 87 -0.57 6.17 -8.88
C ALA A 87 0.11 7.44 -8.34
N GLY A 88 1.44 7.41 -8.17
CA GLY A 88 2.21 8.59 -7.75
C GLY A 88 2.08 9.76 -8.73
N VAL A 89 2.24 9.50 -10.03
CA VAL A 89 2.03 10.51 -11.08
C VAL A 89 0.59 11.03 -11.07
N ALA A 90 -0.40 10.15 -10.92
CA ALA A 90 -1.81 10.54 -10.86
C ALA A 90 -2.10 11.50 -9.68
N GLY A 91 -1.58 11.20 -8.49
CA GLY A 91 -1.69 12.08 -7.32
C GLY A 91 -1.03 13.45 -7.53
N ARG A 92 0.16 13.47 -8.14
CA ARG A 92 0.83 14.74 -8.51
C ARG A 92 0.04 15.54 -9.53
N GLN A 93 -0.50 14.89 -10.56
CA GLN A 93 -1.28 15.56 -11.60
C GLN A 93 -2.58 16.13 -11.01
N TYR A 94 -3.26 15.36 -10.16
CA TYR A 94 -4.44 15.84 -9.43
C TYR A 94 -4.10 17.09 -8.61
N THR A 95 -3.01 17.04 -7.83
CA THR A 95 -2.53 18.17 -7.02
C THR A 95 -2.20 19.39 -7.88
N ARG A 96 -1.54 19.19 -9.03
CA ARG A 96 -1.20 20.27 -9.96
C ARG A 96 -2.44 21.00 -10.47
N GLN A 97 -3.55 20.30 -10.70
CA GLN A 97 -4.77 20.90 -11.24
C GLN A 97 -5.68 21.52 -10.20
N THR A 98 -5.74 20.93 -9.00
CA THR A 98 -6.73 21.31 -7.98
C THR A 98 -6.13 22.11 -6.83
N GLY A 99 -4.80 22.06 -6.65
CA GLY A 99 -4.12 22.59 -5.45
C GLY A 99 -4.29 21.70 -4.21
N HIS A 100 -5.02 20.59 -4.30
CA HIS A 100 -5.29 19.67 -3.20
C HIS A 100 -4.68 18.30 -3.48
N LYS A 101 -4.17 17.64 -2.45
CA LYS A 101 -3.68 16.27 -2.55
C LYS A 101 -4.85 15.29 -2.47
N LEU A 102 -4.59 14.02 -2.79
CA LEU A 102 -5.50 12.91 -2.45
C LEU A 102 -5.18 12.42 -1.04
N ARG A 103 -6.12 11.70 -0.41
CA ARG A 103 -5.93 11.16 0.95
C ARG A 103 -4.74 10.21 1.06
N ARG A 104 -4.65 9.19 0.21
CA ARG A 104 -3.63 8.14 0.36
C ARG A 104 -3.21 7.51 -0.96
N ILE A 105 -1.92 7.18 -1.07
CA ILE A 105 -1.38 6.29 -2.11
C ILE A 105 -0.63 5.14 -1.45
N THR A 106 -0.93 3.90 -1.83
CA THR A 106 -0.14 2.72 -1.44
C THR A 106 0.57 2.10 -2.63
N GLY A 107 1.89 2.01 -2.56
CA GLY A 107 2.72 1.30 -3.53
C GLY A 107 2.98 -0.15 -3.11
N LEU A 108 2.50 -1.10 -3.89
CA LEU A 108 2.72 -2.53 -3.67
C LEU A 108 3.88 -3.01 -4.55
N ASP A 109 5.01 -3.26 -3.91
CA ASP A 109 6.30 -3.63 -4.51
C ASP A 109 6.66 -2.77 -5.75
N PRO A 110 6.87 -1.44 -5.59
CA PRO A 110 7.15 -0.55 -6.71
C PRO A 110 8.34 -1.06 -7.54
N SER A 111 8.13 -1.25 -8.84
CA SER A 111 9.10 -1.91 -9.72
C SER A 111 10.22 -0.99 -10.18
N LYS A 112 11.35 -1.55 -10.60
CA LYS A 112 12.37 -0.77 -11.33
C LYS A 112 11.75 -0.14 -12.59
N GLN A 113 11.99 1.16 -12.79
CA GLN A 113 11.63 1.84 -14.04
C GLN A 113 12.79 1.73 -15.03
N TYR A 114 12.51 1.20 -16.22
CA TYR A 114 13.51 1.03 -17.28
C TYR A 114 13.46 2.16 -18.32
N SER A 115 12.30 2.80 -18.47
CA SER A 115 12.14 4.05 -19.20
C SER A 115 11.84 5.19 -18.23
N GLN A 116 12.76 6.13 -18.07
CA GLN A 116 12.51 7.41 -17.41
C GLN A 116 12.74 8.53 -18.42
N PRO A 117 11.84 9.53 -18.53
CA PRO A 117 12.13 10.72 -19.30
C PRO A 117 13.29 11.48 -18.66
N ASP A 118 14.26 11.91 -19.46
CA ASP A 118 15.35 12.77 -18.99
C ASP A 118 14.77 14.02 -18.29
N ASN A 119 15.32 14.36 -17.13
CA ASN A 119 15.02 15.58 -16.36
C ASN A 119 13.64 15.66 -15.66
N LYS A 120 12.92 14.54 -15.44
CA LYS A 120 11.74 14.52 -14.56
C LYS A 120 11.92 13.55 -13.40
N LEU A 121 11.58 14.00 -12.18
CA LEU A 121 11.31 13.09 -11.07
C LEU A 121 10.03 12.32 -11.41
N SER A 122 10.19 11.10 -11.91
CA SER A 122 9.10 10.24 -12.35
C SER A 122 8.75 9.16 -11.33
N GLY A 123 7.52 8.69 -11.38
CA GLY A 123 7.01 7.59 -10.57
C GLY A 123 6.58 7.97 -9.17
N LEU A 124 6.62 7.03 -8.23
CA LEU A 124 6.09 7.20 -6.87
C LEU A 124 7.09 7.96 -6.00
N ALA A 125 6.62 8.96 -5.27
CA ALA A 125 7.42 9.74 -4.36
C ALA A 125 6.63 10.21 -3.12
N ARG A 126 7.38 10.53 -2.06
CA ARG A 126 6.87 11.22 -0.88
C ARG A 126 6.18 12.51 -1.29
N GLY A 127 4.98 12.71 -0.76
CA GLY A 127 4.19 13.91 -1.01
C GLY A 127 3.28 13.87 -2.25
N ASP A 128 3.24 12.76 -3.00
CA ASP A 128 2.29 12.57 -4.11
C ASP A 128 0.82 12.52 -3.63
N ALA A 129 0.61 12.26 -2.34
CA ALA A 129 -0.65 12.36 -1.61
C ALA A 129 -0.40 12.94 -0.21
N ASP A 130 -1.45 13.11 0.60
CA ASP A 130 -1.32 13.48 2.01
C ASP A 130 -0.56 12.41 2.81
N PHE A 131 -0.69 11.16 2.39
CA PHE A 131 0.06 10.04 2.93
C PHE A 131 0.40 9.03 1.84
N VAL A 132 1.67 8.67 1.74
CA VAL A 132 2.17 7.64 0.82
C VAL A 132 2.80 6.51 1.62
N ASP A 133 2.35 5.27 1.46
CA ASP A 133 2.98 4.09 2.05
C ASP A 133 3.39 3.06 0.99
N ALA A 134 4.44 2.28 1.26
CA ALA A 134 4.90 1.26 0.33
C ALA A 134 5.26 -0.06 1.02
N ILE A 135 4.99 -1.18 0.36
CA ILE A 135 5.34 -2.53 0.82
C ILE A 135 6.32 -3.14 -0.18
N HIS A 136 7.53 -3.46 0.25
CA HIS A 136 8.62 -3.96 -0.60
C HIS A 136 8.87 -5.44 -0.34
N THR A 137 8.49 -6.30 -1.27
CA THR A 137 8.62 -7.76 -1.14
C THR A 137 9.64 -8.36 -2.11
N SER A 138 10.14 -7.58 -3.07
CA SER A 138 11.19 -7.98 -4.00
C SER A 138 12.21 -6.87 -4.25
N ALA A 139 12.61 -6.13 -3.21
CA ALA A 139 13.53 -4.97 -3.30
C ALA A 139 14.85 -5.22 -4.07
N TYR A 140 15.37 -6.46 -4.09
CA TYR A 140 16.53 -6.87 -4.90
C TYR A 140 16.16 -7.67 -6.17
N GLY A 141 14.88 -7.97 -6.36
CA GLY A 141 14.30 -8.63 -7.52
C GLY A 141 13.71 -7.62 -8.51
N MET A 142 12.39 -7.67 -8.71
CA MET A 142 11.66 -6.76 -9.62
C MET A 142 11.44 -5.37 -8.99
N GLY A 143 11.26 -5.33 -7.68
CA GLY A 143 11.06 -4.11 -6.88
C GLY A 143 12.32 -3.24 -6.77
N VAL A 144 12.14 -2.02 -6.29
CA VAL A 144 13.25 -1.09 -5.97
C VAL A 144 13.61 -1.12 -4.49
N GLN A 145 14.89 -0.91 -4.18
CA GLN A 145 15.33 -0.68 -2.80
C GLN A 145 15.08 0.77 -2.34
N LYS A 146 14.92 1.69 -3.28
CA LYS A 146 14.80 3.12 -3.00
C LYS A 146 13.58 3.38 -2.10
N ARG A 147 13.76 4.25 -1.10
CA ARG A 147 12.66 4.78 -0.28
C ARG A 147 11.81 5.72 -1.12
N LEU A 148 10.55 5.36 -1.34
CA LEU A 148 9.64 6.11 -2.21
C LEU A 148 8.50 6.77 -1.44
N ALA A 149 8.26 6.35 -0.20
CA ALA A 149 7.03 6.65 0.53
C ALA A 149 7.30 7.40 1.83
N ASP A 150 6.25 7.92 2.46
CA ASP A 150 6.33 8.48 3.81
C ASP A 150 6.79 7.39 4.77
N VAL A 151 6.25 6.18 4.60
CA VAL A 151 6.69 4.95 5.26
C VAL A 151 6.91 3.83 4.24
N ASP A 152 8.07 3.18 4.34
CA ASP A 152 8.44 2.03 3.52
C ASP A 152 8.54 0.78 4.42
N PHE A 153 7.74 -0.25 4.13
CA PHE A 153 7.73 -1.53 4.85
C PHE A 153 8.52 -2.60 4.09
N TYR A 154 9.37 -3.33 4.80
CA TYR A 154 10.20 -4.40 4.25
C TYR A 154 9.96 -5.72 5.02
N PRO A 155 8.95 -6.53 4.63
CA PRO A 155 8.74 -7.86 5.18
C PRO A 155 9.97 -8.73 4.98
N ASN A 156 10.48 -9.32 6.05
CA ASN A 156 11.74 -10.08 6.11
C ASN A 156 12.98 -9.30 5.66
N GLY A 157 12.90 -7.96 5.68
CA GLY A 157 13.96 -7.07 5.21
C GLY A 157 14.07 -6.97 3.69
N PRO A 158 14.89 -6.05 3.16
CA PRO A 158 15.15 -5.97 1.72
C PRO A 158 15.77 -7.27 1.20
N ALA A 159 15.14 -7.90 0.22
CA ALA A 159 15.57 -9.18 -0.35
C ALA A 159 15.13 -9.33 -1.82
N ALA A 160 15.64 -10.34 -2.52
CA ALA A 160 15.17 -10.68 -3.87
C ALA A 160 13.75 -11.26 -3.87
N GLY A 161 13.35 -11.85 -2.73
CA GLY A 161 11.99 -12.27 -2.46
C GLY A 161 11.77 -12.56 -0.98
N VAL A 162 10.49 -12.70 -0.61
CA VAL A 162 10.05 -13.05 0.74
C VAL A 162 9.80 -14.55 0.89
N PRO A 163 9.76 -15.11 2.12
CA PRO A 163 9.46 -16.52 2.33
C PRO A 163 8.18 -16.99 1.63
N GLY A 164 8.26 -18.15 0.99
CA GLY A 164 7.16 -18.77 0.25
C GLY A 164 6.90 -18.18 -1.14
N ALA A 165 7.84 -17.43 -1.71
CA ALA A 165 7.84 -17.10 -3.14
C ALA A 165 8.86 -17.98 -3.87
N ASP A 166 8.43 -18.64 -4.94
CA ASP A 166 9.28 -19.54 -5.71
C ASP A 166 10.08 -18.80 -6.80
N ASN A 167 9.65 -17.58 -7.15
CA ASN A 167 10.29 -16.73 -8.14
C ASN A 167 10.04 -15.24 -7.86
N VAL A 168 10.69 -14.36 -8.64
CA VAL A 168 10.62 -12.90 -8.45
C VAL A 168 9.23 -12.31 -8.73
N VAL A 169 8.43 -12.94 -9.60
CA VAL A 169 7.06 -12.50 -9.90
C VAL A 169 6.17 -12.78 -8.68
N GLU A 170 6.26 -13.99 -8.13
CA GLU A 170 5.55 -14.33 -6.90
C GLU A 170 5.98 -13.47 -5.71
N ALA A 171 7.29 -13.21 -5.61
CA ALA A 171 7.82 -12.30 -4.61
C ALA A 171 7.20 -10.91 -4.73
N SER A 172 7.07 -10.38 -5.95
CA SER A 172 6.41 -9.09 -6.17
C SER A 172 4.92 -9.12 -5.79
N MET A 173 4.21 -10.18 -6.16
CA MET A 173 2.79 -10.35 -5.86
C MET A 173 2.50 -10.55 -4.36
N ARG A 174 3.50 -10.89 -3.54
CA ARG A 174 3.33 -10.98 -2.08
C ARG A 174 2.93 -9.65 -1.44
N ALA A 175 3.35 -8.50 -1.99
CA ALA A 175 2.90 -7.20 -1.49
C ALA A 175 1.37 -7.04 -1.60
N THR A 176 0.80 -7.41 -2.76
CA THR A 176 -0.67 -7.47 -2.94
C THR A 176 -1.32 -8.43 -1.97
N ARG A 177 -0.76 -9.63 -1.77
CA ARG A 177 -1.32 -10.63 -0.84
C ARG A 177 -1.32 -10.13 0.61
N TYR A 178 -0.23 -9.53 1.08
CA TYR A 178 -0.18 -8.96 2.43
C TYR A 178 -1.16 -7.80 2.59
N PHE A 179 -1.25 -6.91 1.62
CA PHE A 179 -2.22 -5.81 1.68
C PHE A 179 -3.66 -6.34 1.71
N ALA A 180 -4.01 -7.27 0.82
CA ALA A 180 -5.33 -7.87 0.77
C ALA A 180 -5.68 -8.64 2.06
N GLU A 181 -4.72 -9.30 2.71
CA GLU A 181 -4.94 -9.92 4.02
C GLU A 181 -5.23 -8.87 5.08
N SER A 182 -4.52 -7.74 5.08
CA SER A 182 -4.75 -6.66 6.04
C SER A 182 -6.13 -6.00 5.88
N VAL A 183 -6.76 -6.08 4.70
CA VAL A 183 -8.09 -5.51 4.45
C VAL A 183 -9.21 -6.40 5.02
N ARG A 184 -8.94 -7.68 5.31
CA ARG A 184 -9.97 -8.58 5.83
C ARG A 184 -10.41 -8.16 7.23
N PRO A 185 -11.73 -8.19 7.54
CA PRO A 185 -12.25 -7.92 8.87
C PRO A 185 -11.51 -8.70 9.96
N GLY A 186 -10.97 -7.98 10.94
CA GLY A 186 -10.22 -8.53 12.07
C GLY A 186 -8.73 -8.79 11.81
N ASN A 187 -8.25 -8.59 10.57
CA ASN A 187 -6.84 -8.77 10.18
C ASN A 187 -6.08 -7.45 9.99
N GLU A 188 -6.69 -6.31 10.27
CA GLU A 188 -6.15 -4.98 9.95
C GLU A 188 -4.81 -4.71 10.63
N ARG A 189 -4.53 -5.43 11.72
CA ARG A 189 -3.30 -5.34 12.53
C ARG A 189 -2.43 -6.59 12.48
N ASN A 190 -2.63 -7.49 11.51
CA ASN A 190 -1.87 -8.75 11.39
C ASN A 190 -0.38 -8.57 11.09
N PHE A 191 0.03 -7.38 10.64
CA PHE A 191 1.41 -7.12 10.22
C PHE A 191 2.09 -6.06 11.09
N PRO A 192 2.37 -6.36 12.38
CA PRO A 192 3.11 -5.44 13.24
C PRO A 192 4.56 -5.30 12.75
N ALA A 193 4.97 -4.07 12.50
CA ALA A 193 6.30 -3.73 12.04
C ALA A 193 7.00 -2.78 13.01
N VAL A 194 8.33 -2.78 12.97
CA VAL A 194 9.19 -2.02 13.87
C VAL A 194 10.14 -1.17 13.04
N ALA A 195 10.31 0.09 13.44
CA ALA A 195 11.26 0.98 12.79
C ALA A 195 12.68 0.42 12.90
N ALA A 196 13.37 0.28 11.77
CA ALA A 196 14.75 -0.19 11.71
C ALA A 196 15.44 0.33 10.43
N SER A 197 16.72 0.66 10.53
CA SER A 197 17.52 1.07 9.37
C SER A 197 18.03 -0.11 8.53
N SER A 198 18.05 -1.32 9.11
CA SER A 198 18.48 -2.55 8.43
C SER A 198 17.84 -3.79 9.05
N TYR A 199 17.78 -4.89 8.30
CA TYR A 199 17.24 -6.16 8.82
C TYR A 199 18.11 -6.75 9.93
N LYS A 200 19.42 -6.48 9.87
CA LYS A 200 20.36 -6.82 10.94
C LYS A 200 19.99 -6.10 12.24
N GLU A 201 19.73 -4.80 12.19
CA GLU A 201 19.29 -4.03 13.36
C GLU A 201 17.96 -4.56 13.91
N TYR A 202 16.98 -4.80 13.04
CA TYR A 202 15.69 -5.38 13.44
C TYR A 202 15.86 -6.68 14.24
N LYS A 203 16.75 -7.58 13.79
CA LYS A 203 17.06 -8.83 14.48
C LYS A 203 17.81 -8.62 15.79
N GLN A 204 18.78 -7.71 15.83
CA GLN A 204 19.57 -7.43 17.03
C GLN A 204 18.75 -6.76 18.12
N ASN A 205 17.82 -5.89 17.73
CA ASN A 205 16.92 -5.21 18.66
C ASN A 205 15.74 -6.09 19.09
N ASN A 206 15.67 -7.36 18.68
CA ASN A 206 14.58 -8.28 19.04
C ASN A 206 13.18 -7.69 18.86
N GLY A 207 12.98 -6.85 17.83
CA GLY A 207 11.70 -6.19 17.58
C GLY A 207 11.31 -5.07 18.58
N TYR A 208 12.25 -4.53 19.35
CA TYR A 208 12.06 -3.30 20.13
C TYR A 208 12.24 -2.06 19.23
N GLY A 209 11.35 -1.08 19.37
CA GLY A 209 11.39 0.17 18.63
C GLY A 209 10.00 0.79 18.42
N LYS A 210 9.95 1.91 17.69
CA LYS A 210 8.68 2.52 17.26
C LYS A 210 7.91 1.52 16.41
N ARG A 211 6.63 1.31 16.73
CA ARG A 211 5.76 0.33 16.07
C ARG A 211 4.82 0.99 15.06
N ALA A 212 4.51 0.24 14.02
CA ALA A 212 3.45 0.54 13.07
C ALA A 212 2.79 -0.77 12.64
N TYR A 213 1.65 -0.70 11.97
CA TYR A 213 1.03 -1.83 11.29
C TYR A 213 1.15 -1.60 9.79
N MET A 214 1.65 -2.60 9.07
CA MET A 214 1.70 -2.56 7.61
C MET A 214 0.32 -2.93 7.04
N GLY A 215 -0.10 -2.24 5.98
CA GLY A 215 -1.35 -2.54 5.26
C GLY A 215 -2.44 -1.49 5.49
N ILE A 216 -3.71 -1.88 5.54
CA ILE A 216 -4.81 -0.91 5.56
C ILE A 216 -4.79 -0.02 6.80
N ALA A 217 -4.41 -0.55 7.97
CA ALA A 217 -4.37 0.17 9.24
C ALA A 217 -3.09 0.99 9.47
N THR A 218 -2.24 1.18 8.46
CA THR A 218 -1.07 2.05 8.58
C THR A 218 -1.50 3.45 9.03
N ASN A 219 -0.92 3.94 10.12
CA ASN A 219 -1.20 5.28 10.62
C ASN A 219 -0.50 6.35 9.76
N TYR A 220 -1.20 7.45 9.50
CA TYR A 220 -0.83 8.51 8.55
C TYR A 220 0.31 9.42 9.04
N ASP A 221 0.69 9.32 10.31
CA ASP A 221 1.83 10.03 10.93
C ASP A 221 3.13 9.21 10.95
N VAL A 222 3.07 7.94 10.50
CA VAL A 222 4.22 7.04 10.48
C VAL A 222 5.17 7.48 9.37
N ARG A 223 6.46 7.56 9.70
CA ARG A 223 7.52 7.94 8.77
C ARG A 223 8.75 7.04 8.91
N GLY A 224 9.45 6.79 7.82
CA GLY A 224 10.71 6.05 7.77
C GLY A 224 10.56 4.58 7.36
N ASP A 225 11.57 3.77 7.68
CA ASP A 225 11.62 2.36 7.27
C ASP A 225 11.19 1.45 8.41
N TYR A 226 10.35 0.47 8.08
CA TYR A 226 9.81 -0.49 9.03
C TYR A 226 10.05 -1.91 8.53
N MET A 227 10.36 -2.79 9.47
CA MET A 227 10.64 -4.20 9.20
C MET A 227 9.77 -5.09 10.08
N LEU A 228 9.46 -6.25 9.52
CA LEU A 228 8.60 -7.27 10.12
C LEU A 228 9.05 -8.63 9.61
N GLN A 229 8.64 -9.70 10.29
CA GLN A 229 8.86 -11.08 9.87
C GLN A 229 7.57 -11.86 10.05
#